data_AF-A0AAW2WLM5-F1
#
_entry.id   AF-A0AAW2WLM5-F1
#
_cell.length_a   1.000
_cell.length_b   1.000
_cell.length_c   1.000
_cell.angle_alpha   90.00
_cell.angle_beta   90.00
_cell.angle_gamma   90.00
#
_symmetry.space_group_name_H-M   'P 1'
#
loop_
_entity.id
_entity.type
_entity.pdbx_description
1 polymer ?
#
loop_
_entity_poly.entity_id
_entity_poly.type
_entity_poly.pdbx_seq_one_letter_code
_entity_poly.pdbx_strand_id
1 'polypeptide(L)'
;MDYSWGITVLLLFFANVWVLGASSADQDQHFLQCLTDQFQLSNLDPSNVVYTPNNASYASLLYLEAKNLRPPLTSPTRPLLIITPYDELEIQALIYCSKKHGTQIRIRSGGHDYEGLSYTSGIPFVILDMRNFRSISVNTQDKTAWVESGATLGQLYYTIARHSRTLAFTAGSCPTVGVGGHFSGGGYGMMSRKHALAADHIIDAKLINADGQILDRRSMGEDLFWAIRGGGGTSFGIVLAFKVELITVPETVTSFNVSRTSEQNATQLVHRWQYVADKVDENLLLRLS
;
A
#
# COMPACT_ATOMS: atom_id res chain seq x y z
N MET A 1 13.12 -52.02 64.27
CA MET A 1 11.85 -52.75 64.17
C MET A 1 10.74 -51.73 64.19
N ASP A 2 9.89 -51.85 63.17
CA ASP A 2 8.59 -51.24 62.94
C ASP A 2 8.41 -49.77 62.52
N TYR A 3 7.61 -49.68 61.46
CA TYR A 3 7.31 -48.61 60.52
C TYR A 3 6.09 -47.79 60.98
N SER A 4 6.02 -46.53 60.55
CA SER A 4 4.73 -45.92 60.17
C SER A 4 4.97 -44.81 59.15
N TRP A 5 4.58 -45.05 57.90
CA TRP A 5 4.54 -44.05 56.83
C TRP A 5 3.11 -43.48 56.75
N GLY A 6 2.95 -42.22 57.14
CA GLY A 6 1.74 -41.45 56.84
C GLY A 6 1.81 -40.93 55.40
N ILE A 7 0.92 -41.41 54.53
CA ILE A 7 0.76 -40.86 53.17
C ILE A 7 -0.19 -39.66 53.25
N THR A 8 0.33 -38.46 53.07
CA THR A 8 -0.49 -37.25 52.87
C THR A 8 -0.83 -37.14 51.38
N VAL A 9 -2.10 -37.38 51.03
CA VAL A 9 -2.60 -37.16 49.66
C VAL A 9 -2.90 -35.67 49.48
N LEU A 10 -2.08 -34.99 48.68
CA LEU A 10 -2.34 -33.62 48.26
C LEU A 10 -3.31 -33.63 47.07
N LEU A 11 -4.59 -33.31 47.29
CA LEU A 11 -5.57 -33.13 46.22
C LEU A 11 -5.33 -31.76 45.55
N LEU A 12 -4.63 -31.78 44.41
CA LEU A 12 -4.54 -30.63 43.51
C LEU A 12 -5.88 -30.45 42.77
N PHE A 13 -6.66 -29.46 43.20
CA PHE A 13 -7.82 -28.98 42.44
C PHE A 13 -7.32 -28.25 41.18
N PHE A 14 -7.37 -28.91 40.03
CA PHE A 14 -7.31 -28.24 38.74
C PHE A 14 -8.65 -27.54 38.50
N ALA A 15 -8.70 -26.22 38.75
CA ALA A 15 -9.78 -25.38 38.25
C ALA A 15 -9.66 -25.32 36.73
N ASN A 16 -10.50 -26.09 36.03
CA ASN A 16 -10.70 -25.93 34.59
C ASN A 16 -11.37 -24.58 34.34
N VAL A 17 -10.57 -23.55 34.08
CA VAL A 17 -11.05 -22.31 33.48
C VAL A 17 -11.33 -22.62 32.02
N TRP A 18 -12.58 -22.93 31.71
CA TRP A 18 -13.07 -22.97 30.34
C TRP A 18 -13.06 -21.54 29.80
N VAL A 19 -12.00 -21.15 29.12
CA VAL A 19 -12.04 -19.97 28.24
C VAL A 19 -12.91 -20.38 27.05
N LEU A 20 -14.18 -19.96 27.07
CA LEU A 20 -15.03 -19.98 25.89
C LEU A 20 -14.41 -19.01 24.87
N GLY A 21 -13.57 -19.52 23.98
CA GLY A 21 -13.13 -18.77 22.81
C GLY A 21 -14.34 -18.52 21.93
N ALA A 22 -14.66 -17.25 21.67
CA ALA A 22 -15.65 -16.89 20.66
C ALA A 22 -15.25 -17.52 19.32
N SER A 23 -16.21 -18.11 18.61
CA SER A 23 -15.95 -18.70 17.30
C SER A 23 -15.55 -17.60 16.29
N SER A 24 -14.76 -17.94 15.27
CA SER A 24 -14.35 -16.96 14.25
C SER A 24 -15.54 -16.29 13.55
N ALA A 25 -16.62 -17.03 13.32
CA ALA A 25 -17.85 -16.52 12.72
C ALA A 25 -18.55 -15.45 13.59
N ASP A 26 -18.45 -15.57 14.91
CA ASP A 26 -19.03 -14.62 15.86
C ASP A 26 -18.24 -13.30 15.88
N GLN A 27 -16.90 -13.40 15.81
CA GLN A 27 -16.02 -12.22 15.68
C GLN A 27 -16.26 -11.45 14.36
N ASP A 28 -16.46 -12.17 13.26
CA ASP A 28 -16.73 -11.57 11.95
C ASP A 28 -18.04 -10.78 11.96
N GLN A 29 -19.08 -11.32 12.61
CA GLN A 29 -20.39 -10.68 12.72
C GLN A 29 -20.34 -9.42 13.61
N HIS A 30 -19.60 -9.47 14.73
CA HIS A 30 -19.39 -8.32 15.60
C HIS A 30 -18.63 -7.18 14.91
N PHE A 31 -17.62 -7.50 14.10
CA PHE A 31 -16.87 -6.52 13.33
C PHE A 31 -17.76 -5.82 12.28
N LEU A 32 -18.55 -6.59 11.54
CA LEU A 32 -19.47 -6.03 10.54
C LEU A 32 -20.56 -5.16 11.18
N GLN A 33 -21.08 -5.57 12.34
CA GLN A 33 -22.03 -4.74 13.10
C GLN A 33 -21.39 -3.43 13.54
N CYS A 34 -20.17 -3.46 14.08
CA CYS A 34 -19.44 -2.24 14.44
C CYS A 34 -19.32 -1.28 13.26
N LEU A 35 -18.92 -1.79 12.08
CA LEU A 35 -18.82 -0.97 10.88
C LEU A 35 -20.16 -0.36 10.50
N THR A 36 -21.22 -1.16 10.52
CA THR A 36 -22.58 -0.69 10.22
C THR A 36 -23.01 0.44 11.17
N ASP A 37 -22.76 0.27 12.47
CA ASP A 37 -23.07 1.28 13.48
C ASP A 37 -22.26 2.57 13.25
N GLN A 38 -20.96 2.48 12.95
CA GLN A 38 -20.12 3.65 12.67
C GLN A 38 -20.54 4.39 11.39
N PHE A 39 -20.93 3.66 10.35
CA PHE A 39 -21.44 4.24 9.12
C PHE A 39 -22.77 4.98 9.38
N GLN A 40 -23.69 4.37 10.13
CA GLN A 40 -24.94 5.01 10.51
C GLN A 40 -24.72 6.27 11.36
N LEU A 41 -23.82 6.22 12.35
CA LEU A 41 -23.48 7.38 13.18
C LEU A 41 -22.93 8.56 12.36
N SER A 42 -22.28 8.26 11.24
CA SER A 42 -21.67 9.25 10.35
C SER A 42 -22.55 9.58 9.12
N ASN A 43 -23.78 9.06 9.05
CA ASN A 43 -24.68 9.18 7.90
C ASN A 43 -24.07 8.69 6.56
N LEU A 44 -23.27 7.62 6.61
CA LEU A 44 -22.61 7.00 5.45
C LEU A 44 -23.40 5.77 4.97
N ASP A 45 -23.36 5.51 3.65
CA ASP A 45 -23.98 4.33 3.04
C ASP A 45 -22.93 3.23 2.77
N PRO A 46 -23.01 2.06 3.42
CA PRO A 46 -22.04 0.99 3.22
C PRO A 46 -22.21 0.24 1.88
N SER A 47 -23.33 0.40 1.17
CA SER A 47 -23.75 -0.50 0.08
C SER A 47 -22.76 -0.60 -1.09
N ASN A 48 -22.02 0.48 -1.37
CA ASN A 48 -21.02 0.56 -2.45
C ASN A 48 -19.59 0.70 -1.92
N VAL A 49 -19.40 0.43 -0.63
CA VAL A 49 -18.14 0.61 0.08
C VAL A 49 -17.69 -0.70 0.70
N VAL A 50 -18.60 -1.46 1.32
CA VAL A 50 -18.31 -2.68 2.06
C VAL A 50 -18.72 -3.91 1.25
N TYR A 51 -17.75 -4.79 0.97
CA TYR A 51 -17.95 -6.02 0.22
C TYR A 51 -17.56 -7.24 1.05
N THR A 52 -18.53 -8.08 1.35
CA THR A 52 -18.38 -9.38 2.02
C THR A 52 -18.30 -10.52 1.00
N PRO A 53 -17.87 -11.73 1.39
CA PRO A 53 -17.87 -12.90 0.50
C PRO A 53 -19.21 -13.25 -0.13
N ASN A 54 -20.33 -12.75 0.42
CA ASN A 54 -21.68 -12.94 -0.11
C ASN A 54 -22.00 -11.98 -1.27
N ASN A 55 -21.25 -10.89 -1.44
CA ASN A 55 -21.45 -9.95 -2.55
C ASN A 55 -20.89 -10.55 -3.86
N ALA A 56 -21.67 -10.49 -4.95
CA ALA A 56 -21.25 -11.01 -6.25
C ALA A 56 -19.95 -10.35 -6.80
N SER A 57 -19.69 -9.09 -6.44
CA SER A 57 -18.49 -8.35 -6.83
C SER A 57 -17.26 -8.65 -5.97
N TYR A 58 -17.38 -9.38 -4.85
CA TYR A 58 -16.27 -9.58 -3.91
C TYR A 58 -15.08 -10.29 -4.57
N ALA A 59 -15.34 -11.37 -5.30
CA ALA A 59 -14.27 -12.14 -5.94
C ALA A 59 -13.53 -11.31 -7.00
N SER A 60 -14.26 -10.54 -7.82
CA SER A 60 -13.62 -9.67 -8.81
C SER A 60 -12.81 -8.57 -8.14
N LEU A 61 -13.33 -7.93 -7.09
CA LEU A 61 -12.57 -6.93 -6.32
C LEU A 61 -11.31 -7.52 -5.69
N LEU A 62 -11.39 -8.73 -5.13
CA LEU A 62 -10.23 -9.39 -4.52
C LEU A 62 -9.11 -9.63 -5.53
N TYR A 63 -9.44 -10.15 -6.72
CA TYR A 63 -8.43 -10.62 -7.68
C TYR A 63 -8.02 -9.59 -8.73
N LEU A 64 -8.83 -8.58 -9.04
CA LEU A 64 -8.55 -7.60 -10.11
C LEU A 64 -7.22 -6.86 -9.93
N GLU A 65 -6.87 -6.56 -8.68
CA GLU A 65 -5.60 -5.88 -8.34
C GLU A 65 -4.52 -6.83 -7.82
N ALA A 66 -4.75 -8.15 -7.80
CA ALA A 66 -3.71 -9.11 -7.43
C ALA A 66 -2.73 -9.29 -8.61
N LYS A 67 -1.64 -8.52 -8.62
CA LYS A 67 -0.69 -8.51 -9.75
C LYS A 67 0.29 -9.68 -9.73
N ASN A 68 0.55 -10.27 -8.57
CA ASN A 68 1.29 -11.52 -8.47
C ASN A 68 0.33 -12.70 -8.30
N LEU A 69 0.25 -13.56 -9.32
CA LEU A 69 -0.60 -14.75 -9.36
C LEU A 69 0.03 -15.98 -8.71
N ARG A 70 1.27 -15.87 -8.23
CA ARG A 70 1.92 -16.97 -7.50
C ARG A 70 1.06 -17.30 -6.27
N PRO A 71 0.70 -18.59 -6.06
CA PRO A 71 -0.01 -18.98 -4.85
C PRO A 71 0.88 -18.68 -3.64
N PRO A 72 0.33 -18.06 -2.58
CA PRO A 72 1.09 -17.78 -1.38
C PRO A 72 1.61 -19.08 -0.75
N LEU A 73 2.81 -18.99 -0.17
CA LEU A 73 3.54 -20.14 0.41
C LEU A 73 2.80 -20.78 1.60
N THR A 74 1.91 -20.02 2.23
CA THR A 74 0.99 -20.47 3.28
C THR A 74 -0.44 -20.30 2.81
N SER A 75 -1.36 -21.20 3.18
CA SER A 75 -2.80 -21.02 2.96
C SER A 75 -3.24 -19.69 3.58
N PRO A 76 -3.46 -18.65 2.78
CA PRO A 76 -3.76 -17.33 3.30
C PRO A 76 -5.16 -17.39 3.88
N THR A 77 -5.36 -16.71 5.01
CA THR A 77 -6.74 -16.44 5.44
C THR A 77 -7.43 -15.65 4.34
N ARG A 78 -8.73 -15.87 4.14
CA ARG A 78 -9.51 -15.06 3.20
C ARG A 78 -9.89 -13.76 3.90
N PRO A 79 -9.82 -12.58 3.24
CA PRO A 79 -10.21 -11.35 3.90
C PRO A 79 -11.69 -11.40 4.29
N LEU A 80 -12.00 -10.97 5.51
CA LEU A 80 -13.37 -10.96 6.05
C LEU A 80 -14.28 -10.10 5.17
N LEU A 81 -13.77 -8.96 4.74
CA LEU A 81 -14.40 -8.04 3.80
C LEU A 81 -13.37 -7.15 3.12
N ILE A 82 -13.81 -6.47 2.06
CA ILE A 82 -13.05 -5.46 1.33
C ILE A 82 -13.82 -4.13 1.47
N ILE A 83 -13.10 -3.05 1.77
CA ILE A 83 -13.64 -1.71 1.88
C ILE A 83 -13.03 -0.85 0.78
N THR A 84 -13.87 -0.21 -0.05
CA THR A 84 -13.43 0.72 -1.11
C THR A 84 -13.95 2.13 -0.80
N PRO A 85 -13.25 2.90 0.04
CA PRO A 85 -13.80 4.13 0.60
C PRO A 85 -13.83 5.26 -0.43
N TYR A 86 -14.84 6.13 -0.37
CA TYR A 86 -14.91 7.42 -1.06
C TYR A 86 -14.63 8.60 -0.12
N ASP A 87 -14.72 8.39 1.19
CA ASP A 87 -14.60 9.44 2.20
C ASP A 87 -13.64 9.04 3.33
N GLU A 88 -12.99 10.04 3.93
CA GLU A 88 -12.03 9.85 5.03
C GLU A 88 -12.72 9.26 6.28
N LEU A 89 -13.99 9.57 6.50
CA LEU A 89 -14.81 9.05 7.61
C LEU A 89 -15.00 7.52 7.52
N GLU A 90 -15.08 6.95 6.32
CA GLU A 90 -15.21 5.50 6.11
C GLU A 90 -13.94 4.76 6.53
N ILE A 91 -12.77 5.39 6.30
CA ILE A 91 -11.47 4.89 6.74
C ILE A 91 -11.34 5.00 8.26
N GLN A 92 -11.80 6.09 8.86
CA GLN A 92 -11.80 6.28 10.31
C GLN A 92 -12.70 5.24 11.01
N ALA A 93 -13.89 4.97 10.48
CA ALA A 93 -14.78 3.92 10.95
C ALA A 93 -14.11 2.54 10.92
N LEU A 94 -13.39 2.24 9.83
CA LEU A 94 -12.59 1.03 9.71
C LEU A 94 -11.50 0.94 10.79
N ILE A 95 -10.70 1.99 10.97
CA ILE A 95 -9.65 2.02 12.00
C ILE A 95 -10.24 1.77 13.39
N TYR A 96 -11.35 2.45 13.72
CA TYR A 96 -12.02 2.31 15.01
C TYR A 96 -12.45 0.85 15.26
N CYS A 97 -13.17 0.24 14.31
CA CYS A 97 -13.65 -1.13 14.46
C CYS A 97 -12.52 -2.15 14.45
N SER A 98 -11.48 -1.95 13.64
CA SER A 98 -10.28 -2.80 13.64
C SER A 98 -9.57 -2.79 14.98
N LYS A 99 -9.40 -1.60 15.59
CA LYS A 99 -8.80 -1.48 16.93
C LYS A 99 -9.67 -2.12 18.01
N LYS A 100 -10.98 -1.93 17.94
CA LYS A 100 -11.95 -2.48 18.91
C LYS A 100 -12.02 -4.02 18.89
N HIS A 101 -11.89 -4.63 17.72
CA HIS A 101 -12.07 -6.08 17.53
C HIS A 101 -10.76 -6.84 17.26
N GLY A 102 -9.62 -6.16 17.20
CA GLY A 102 -8.32 -6.80 16.93
C GLY A 102 -8.16 -7.29 15.48
N THR A 103 -8.90 -6.72 14.53
CA THR A 103 -8.89 -7.13 13.12
C THR A 103 -7.79 -6.41 12.36
N GLN A 104 -6.90 -7.15 11.70
CA GLN A 104 -5.82 -6.56 10.91
C GLN A 104 -6.35 -5.87 9.64
N ILE A 105 -5.81 -4.70 9.31
CA ILE A 105 -6.05 -4.02 8.03
C ILE A 105 -4.88 -4.30 7.08
N ARG A 106 -5.16 -4.72 5.86
CA ARG A 106 -4.21 -4.69 4.73
C ARG A 106 -4.61 -3.58 3.77
N ILE A 107 -3.70 -2.65 3.54
CA ILE A 107 -3.96 -1.48 2.69
C ILE A 107 -3.51 -1.81 1.27
N ARG A 108 -4.37 -1.54 0.29
CA ARG A 108 -4.12 -1.80 -1.12
C ARG A 108 -4.39 -0.57 -1.96
N SER A 109 -3.36 -0.12 -2.69
CA SER A 109 -3.50 0.81 -3.81
C SER A 109 -3.59 0.01 -5.12
N GLY A 110 -2.55 0.00 -5.96
CA GLY A 110 -2.54 -0.74 -7.23
C GLY A 110 -2.19 -2.24 -7.11
N GLY A 111 -2.00 -2.78 -5.90
CA GLY A 111 -1.78 -4.20 -5.65
C GLY A 111 -0.51 -4.82 -6.25
N HIS A 112 0.52 -4.01 -6.50
CA HIS A 112 1.82 -4.42 -7.07
C HIS A 112 2.84 -4.92 -6.04
N ASP A 113 2.42 -5.20 -4.81
CA ASP A 113 3.32 -5.80 -3.83
C ASP A 113 3.79 -7.18 -4.31
N TYR A 114 5.10 -7.38 -4.42
CA TYR A 114 5.67 -8.60 -5.00
C TYR A 114 5.39 -9.85 -4.17
N GLU A 115 5.15 -9.71 -2.87
CA GLU A 115 4.79 -10.80 -1.97
C GLU A 115 3.27 -10.87 -1.71
N GLY A 116 2.48 -10.01 -2.36
CA GLY A 116 1.03 -9.94 -2.18
C GLY A 116 0.60 -9.49 -0.78
N LEU A 117 1.45 -8.77 -0.03
CA LEU A 117 1.18 -8.35 1.35
C LEU A 117 0.03 -7.36 1.47
N SER A 118 -0.35 -6.70 0.39
CA SER A 118 -1.52 -5.80 0.35
C SER A 118 -2.88 -6.54 0.30
N TYR A 119 -2.88 -7.86 0.06
CA TYR A 119 -4.10 -8.65 -0.08
C TYR A 119 -4.01 -10.08 0.50
N THR A 120 -2.96 -10.37 1.28
CA THR A 120 -2.79 -11.67 1.97
C THR A 120 -2.38 -11.47 3.42
N SER A 121 -2.79 -12.39 4.30
CA SER A 121 -2.33 -12.47 5.68
C SER A 121 -2.47 -13.88 6.25
N GLY A 122 -1.64 -14.20 7.25
CA GLY A 122 -1.72 -15.44 8.03
C GLY A 122 -2.74 -15.41 9.17
N ILE A 123 -3.35 -14.25 9.45
CA ILE A 123 -4.38 -14.05 10.49
C ILE A 123 -5.60 -13.33 9.89
N PRO A 124 -6.80 -13.42 10.51
CA PRO A 124 -7.99 -12.72 10.04
C PRO A 124 -7.73 -11.24 9.78
N PHE A 125 -8.17 -10.76 8.62
CA PHE A 125 -7.90 -9.41 8.15
C PHE A 125 -9.00 -8.90 7.23
N VAL A 126 -8.98 -7.59 7.01
CA VAL A 126 -9.79 -6.87 6.03
C VAL A 126 -8.88 -6.14 5.05
N ILE A 127 -9.36 -5.95 3.82
CA ILE A 127 -8.65 -5.13 2.84
C ILE A 127 -9.26 -3.74 2.82
N LEU A 128 -8.43 -2.72 3.00
CA LEU A 128 -8.73 -1.35 2.64
C LEU A 128 -8.19 -1.07 1.24
N ASP A 129 -9.08 -1.03 0.25
CA ASP A 129 -8.74 -0.83 -1.16
C ASP A 129 -8.99 0.63 -1.56
N MET A 130 -7.90 1.38 -1.70
CA MET A 130 -7.90 2.82 -1.93
C MET A 130 -8.33 3.23 -3.35
N ARG A 131 -8.80 2.32 -4.20
CA ARG A 131 -9.09 2.58 -5.63
C ARG A 131 -10.00 3.77 -5.95
N ASN A 132 -10.82 4.20 -5.01
CA ASN A 132 -11.72 5.33 -5.16
C ASN A 132 -11.08 6.67 -4.73
N PHE A 133 -10.02 6.64 -3.92
CA PHE A 133 -9.12 7.76 -3.63
C PHE A 133 -8.08 7.90 -4.75
N ARG A 134 -8.49 8.41 -5.91
CA ARG A 134 -7.68 8.50 -7.14
C ARG A 134 -7.67 9.87 -7.80
N SER A 135 -8.08 10.92 -7.09
CA SER A 135 -8.05 12.29 -7.58
C SER A 135 -6.60 12.76 -7.80
N ILE A 136 -6.42 13.56 -8.84
CA ILE A 136 -5.12 14.16 -9.21
C ILE A 136 -5.37 15.61 -9.60
N SER A 137 -4.76 16.53 -8.85
CA SER A 137 -4.85 17.97 -9.10
C SER A 137 -3.47 18.53 -9.39
N VAL A 138 -3.29 19.11 -10.58
CA VAL A 138 -2.01 19.63 -11.08
C VAL A 138 -2.03 21.15 -11.08
N ASN A 139 -1.01 21.76 -10.48
CA ASN A 139 -0.74 23.19 -10.58
C ASN A 139 0.55 23.38 -11.39
N THR A 140 0.40 23.86 -12.62
CA THR A 140 1.54 24.08 -13.54
C THR A 140 2.36 25.32 -13.21
N GLN A 141 1.78 26.30 -12.52
CA GLN A 141 2.49 27.52 -12.11
C GLN A 141 3.48 27.21 -10.98
N ASP A 142 2.99 26.51 -9.95
CA ASP A 142 3.81 26.12 -8.80
C ASP A 142 4.61 24.84 -9.07
N LYS A 143 4.40 24.19 -10.22
CA LYS A 143 4.96 22.88 -10.57
C LYS A 143 4.73 21.85 -9.45
N THR A 144 3.49 21.74 -8.98
CA THR A 144 3.12 20.75 -7.97
C THR A 144 1.90 19.95 -8.37
N ALA A 145 1.71 18.79 -7.75
CA ALA A 145 0.47 18.04 -7.86
C ALA A 145 0.08 17.41 -6.52
N TRP A 146 -1.21 17.42 -6.21
CA TRP A 146 -1.79 16.52 -5.21
C TRP A 146 -2.26 15.25 -5.89
N VAL A 147 -1.87 14.09 -5.35
CA VAL A 147 -2.13 12.77 -5.93
C VAL A 147 -2.62 11.84 -4.83
N GLU A 148 -3.87 11.40 -4.92
CA GLU A 148 -4.42 10.45 -3.97
C GLU A 148 -3.80 9.05 -4.13
N SER A 149 -3.72 8.30 -3.04
CA SER A 149 -2.89 7.09 -2.94
C SER A 149 -3.40 5.91 -3.76
N GLY A 150 -4.68 5.91 -4.16
CA GLY A 150 -5.28 4.95 -5.07
C GLY A 150 -5.07 5.25 -6.55
N ALA A 151 -4.59 6.45 -6.90
CA ALA A 151 -4.23 6.75 -8.29
C ALA A 151 -3.07 5.86 -8.76
N THR A 152 -3.05 5.53 -10.05
CA THR A 152 -1.93 4.82 -10.67
C THR A 152 -0.91 5.78 -11.27
N LEU A 153 0.32 5.31 -11.44
CA LEU A 153 1.38 6.08 -12.12
C LEU A 153 0.95 6.50 -13.53
N GLY A 154 0.25 5.63 -14.26
CA GLY A 154 -0.27 5.96 -15.59
C GLY A 154 -1.29 7.10 -15.57
N GLN A 155 -2.19 7.12 -14.58
CA GLN A 155 -3.15 8.22 -14.41
C GLN A 155 -2.45 9.52 -14.06
N LEU A 156 -1.43 9.48 -13.19
CA LEU A 156 -0.59 10.64 -12.87
C LEU A 156 0.11 11.19 -14.11
N TYR A 157 0.81 10.35 -14.85
CA TYR A 157 1.54 10.76 -16.06
C TYR A 157 0.59 11.34 -17.11
N TYR A 158 -0.54 10.69 -17.34
CA TYR A 158 -1.55 11.17 -18.28
C TYR A 158 -2.10 12.54 -17.87
N THR A 159 -2.39 12.74 -16.59
CA THR A 159 -2.91 14.00 -16.06
C THR A 159 -1.88 15.12 -16.19
N ILE A 160 -0.61 14.87 -15.85
CA ILE A 160 0.46 15.86 -16.04
C ILE A 160 0.61 16.22 -17.52
N ALA A 161 0.68 15.23 -18.41
CA ALA A 161 0.84 15.44 -19.85
C ALA A 161 -0.31 16.25 -20.48
N ARG A 162 -1.52 16.14 -19.94
CA ARG A 162 -2.67 16.97 -20.35
C ARG A 162 -2.52 18.45 -19.97
N HIS A 163 -1.75 18.76 -18.92
CA HIS A 163 -1.55 20.12 -18.45
C HIS A 163 -0.26 20.76 -19.01
N SER A 164 0.78 19.97 -19.29
CA SER A 164 2.04 20.46 -19.85
C SER A 164 2.82 19.36 -20.57
N ARG A 165 3.50 19.73 -21.67
CA ARG A 165 4.44 18.85 -22.40
C ARG A 165 5.86 18.89 -21.83
N THR A 166 6.15 19.80 -20.90
CA THR A 166 7.48 20.03 -20.33
C THR A 166 7.53 19.82 -18.83
N LEU A 167 6.44 19.32 -18.23
CA LEU A 167 6.42 18.84 -16.84
C LEU A 167 6.31 17.33 -16.83
N ALA A 168 6.98 16.71 -15.87
CA ALA A 168 6.90 15.28 -15.62
C ALA A 168 7.02 15.00 -14.11
N PHE A 169 6.93 13.72 -13.75
CA PHE A 169 7.20 13.24 -12.40
C PHE A 169 8.09 11.99 -12.46
N THR A 170 9.10 11.90 -11.60
CA THR A 170 10.02 10.75 -11.55
C THR A 170 9.42 9.61 -10.72
N ALA A 171 9.11 8.49 -11.38
CA ALA A 171 8.57 7.29 -10.76
C ALA A 171 8.70 6.09 -11.73
N GLY A 172 8.18 4.92 -11.33
CA GLY A 172 8.27 3.67 -12.07
C GLY A 172 7.60 3.69 -13.45
N SER A 173 8.01 2.75 -14.31
CA SER A 173 7.51 2.67 -15.70
C SER A 173 6.17 1.95 -15.85
N CYS A 174 5.78 1.12 -14.87
CA CYS A 174 4.58 0.29 -14.96
C CYS A 174 3.33 1.14 -14.66
N PRO A 175 2.42 1.37 -15.64
CA PRO A 175 1.34 2.35 -15.52
C PRO A 175 0.25 1.97 -14.51
N THR A 176 0.15 0.69 -14.14
CA THR A 176 -0.84 0.18 -13.18
C THR A 176 -0.34 0.14 -11.74
N VAL A 177 0.92 0.51 -11.50
CA VAL A 177 1.45 0.64 -10.13
C VAL A 177 0.71 1.77 -9.42
N GLY A 178 0.25 1.52 -8.20
CA GLY A 178 -0.43 2.51 -7.39
C GLY A 178 0.54 3.45 -6.68
N VAL A 179 0.20 4.73 -6.63
CA VAL A 179 1.00 5.81 -6.02
C VAL A 179 1.28 5.53 -4.55
N GLY A 180 0.29 5.10 -3.77
CA GLY A 180 0.41 4.88 -2.32
C GLY A 180 1.60 4.01 -1.91
N GLY A 181 1.66 2.79 -2.46
CA GLY A 181 2.76 1.86 -2.20
C GLY A 181 4.07 2.30 -2.86
N HIS A 182 4.02 2.84 -4.08
CA HIS A 182 5.22 3.18 -4.83
C HIS A 182 6.01 4.34 -4.21
N PHE A 183 5.32 5.42 -3.87
CA PHE A 183 5.93 6.63 -3.30
C PHE A 183 6.48 6.35 -1.91
N SER A 184 5.73 5.58 -1.11
CA SER A 184 6.15 5.29 0.26
C SER A 184 7.31 4.29 0.37
N GLY A 185 7.62 3.56 -0.70
CA GLY A 185 8.79 2.68 -0.81
C GLY A 185 9.98 3.30 -1.57
N GLY A 186 9.95 4.60 -1.87
CA GLY A 186 11.00 5.29 -2.62
C GLY A 186 10.59 5.59 -4.06
N GLY A 187 10.45 4.55 -4.88
CA GLY A 187 9.94 4.68 -6.26
C GLY A 187 11.01 5.04 -7.31
N TYR A 188 11.73 4.01 -7.79
CA TYR A 188 12.74 4.15 -8.84
C TYR A 188 12.13 4.08 -10.25
N GLY A 189 12.71 4.84 -11.18
CA GLY A 189 12.25 4.93 -12.56
C GLY A 189 13.32 5.30 -13.57
N MET A 190 12.89 5.50 -14.82
CA MET A 190 13.80 5.79 -15.93
C MET A 190 14.51 7.15 -15.81
N MET A 191 13.94 8.06 -15.03
CA MET A 191 14.46 9.42 -14.79
C MET A 191 15.28 9.53 -13.49
N SER A 192 15.41 8.45 -12.71
CA SER A 192 15.96 8.52 -11.36
C SER A 192 17.45 8.84 -11.29
N ARG A 193 18.25 8.62 -12.35
CA ARG A 193 19.65 9.06 -12.36
C ARG A 193 19.79 10.58 -12.33
N LYS A 194 18.89 11.30 -12.99
CA LYS A 194 18.88 12.76 -13.05
C LYS A 194 18.04 13.39 -11.94
N HIS A 195 16.93 12.75 -11.61
CA HIS A 195 15.90 13.34 -10.75
C HIS A 195 15.67 12.55 -9.46
N ALA A 196 16.50 11.58 -9.11
CA ALA A 196 16.35 10.76 -7.90
C ALA A 196 15.00 9.98 -7.86
N LEU A 197 14.58 9.54 -6.68
CA LEU A 197 13.39 8.70 -6.50
C LEU A 197 12.10 9.54 -6.44
N ALA A 198 10.95 8.90 -6.60
CA ALA A 198 9.66 9.57 -6.41
C ALA A 198 9.54 10.21 -5.01
N ALA A 199 10.02 9.52 -3.98
CA ALA A 199 9.99 9.95 -2.59
C ALA A 199 10.76 11.24 -2.33
N ASP A 200 11.83 11.50 -3.10
CA ASP A 200 12.66 12.70 -2.96
C ASP A 200 11.93 13.97 -3.42
N HIS A 201 10.84 13.83 -4.20
CA HIS A 201 10.01 14.93 -4.71
C HIS A 201 8.69 15.10 -3.94
N ILE A 202 8.50 14.38 -2.83
CA ILE A 202 7.32 14.55 -1.97
C ILE A 202 7.57 15.71 -1.01
N ILE A 203 6.70 16.72 -1.07
CA ILE A 203 6.81 17.97 -0.32
C ILE A 203 5.77 18.11 0.79
N ASP A 204 4.67 17.32 0.71
CA ASP A 204 3.63 17.21 1.73
C ASP A 204 2.87 15.87 1.57
N ALA A 205 2.08 15.48 2.56
CA ALA A 205 1.22 14.30 2.51
C ALA A 205 0.03 14.45 3.45
N LYS A 206 -1.09 13.79 3.12
CA LYS A 206 -2.21 13.56 4.04
C LYS A 206 -2.18 12.11 4.51
N LEU A 207 -2.20 11.88 5.82
CA LEU A 207 -2.15 10.56 6.43
C LEU A 207 -3.18 10.44 7.55
N ILE A 208 -3.80 9.27 7.69
CA ILE A 208 -4.59 8.92 8.87
C ILE A 208 -3.74 8.04 9.80
N ASN A 209 -3.58 8.46 11.06
CA ASN A 209 -2.83 7.72 12.07
C ASN A 209 -3.68 6.61 12.74
N ALA A 210 -3.09 5.87 13.68
CA ALA A 210 -3.75 4.76 14.37
C ALA A 210 -4.90 5.19 15.30
N ASP A 211 -5.04 6.49 15.59
CA ASP A 211 -6.15 7.05 16.36
C ASP A 211 -7.23 7.68 15.46
N GLY A 212 -7.10 7.51 14.14
CA GLY A 212 -8.04 8.06 13.16
C GLY A 212 -7.84 9.54 12.89
N GLN A 213 -6.78 10.19 13.38
CA GLN A 213 -6.54 11.61 13.12
C GLN A 213 -5.91 11.81 11.75
N ILE A 214 -6.40 12.82 11.03
CA ILE A 214 -5.87 13.21 9.73
C ILE A 214 -4.77 14.24 9.95
N LEU A 215 -3.60 13.93 9.42
CA LEU A 215 -2.38 14.71 9.58
C LEU A 215 -1.86 15.13 8.20
N ASP A 216 -1.48 16.40 8.11
CA ASP A 216 -0.61 16.92 7.06
C ASP A 216 0.87 16.90 7.53
N ARG A 217 1.82 17.30 6.68
CA ARG A 217 3.25 17.36 7.06
C ARG A 217 3.47 18.12 8.37
N ARG A 218 2.80 19.27 8.53
CA ARG A 218 2.98 20.14 9.70
C ARG A 218 2.53 19.45 10.98
N SER A 219 1.36 18.81 10.96
CA SER A 219 0.76 18.17 12.13
C SER A 219 1.32 16.78 12.42
N MET A 220 1.84 16.06 11.41
CA MET A 220 2.53 14.79 11.61
C MET A 220 3.97 14.95 12.11
N GLY A 221 4.58 16.12 11.88
CA GLY A 221 5.98 16.39 12.22
C GLY A 221 6.97 15.79 11.22
N GLU A 222 8.21 16.29 11.25
CA GLU A 222 9.21 15.93 10.24
C GLU A 222 9.69 14.46 10.34
N ASP A 223 9.68 13.86 11.53
CA ASP A 223 10.10 12.46 11.72
C ASP A 223 9.16 11.48 11.00
N LEU A 224 7.85 11.66 11.19
CA LEU A 224 6.84 10.85 10.52
C LEU A 224 6.80 11.16 9.02
N PHE A 225 6.94 12.43 8.64
CA PHE A 225 7.04 12.82 7.23
C PHE A 225 8.28 12.23 6.53
N TRP A 226 9.40 12.09 7.21
CA TRP A 226 10.57 11.37 6.72
C TRP A 226 10.27 9.87 6.57
N ALA A 227 9.67 9.25 7.58
CA ALA A 227 9.43 7.80 7.62
C ALA A 227 8.55 7.30 6.45
N ILE A 228 7.52 8.07 6.07
CA ILE A 228 6.61 7.68 4.99
C ILE A 228 7.19 7.87 3.58
N ARG A 229 8.39 8.45 3.44
CA ARG A 229 9.07 8.71 2.16
C ARG A 229 10.20 7.70 1.89
N GLY A 230 9.91 6.41 2.01
CA GLY A 230 10.86 5.32 1.74
C GLY A 230 10.82 4.19 2.75
N GLY A 231 10.28 4.42 3.96
CA GLY A 231 10.19 3.43 5.03
C GLY A 231 9.03 2.42 4.89
N GLY A 232 8.20 2.54 3.85
CA GLY A 232 6.99 1.74 3.67
C GLY A 232 5.80 2.33 4.43
N GLY A 233 4.87 2.96 3.70
CA GLY A 233 3.81 3.79 4.30
C GLY A 233 2.85 3.00 5.20
N THR A 234 2.62 1.72 4.90
CA THR A 234 1.71 0.84 5.64
C THR A 234 2.13 0.60 7.09
N SER A 235 3.39 0.87 7.45
CA SER A 235 3.89 0.75 8.82
C SER A 235 3.54 1.94 9.72
N PHE A 236 3.20 3.09 9.13
CA PHE A 236 3.08 4.36 9.87
C PHE A 236 1.66 4.95 9.84
N GLY A 237 0.80 4.47 8.96
CA GLY A 237 -0.60 4.90 8.86
C GLY A 237 -1.19 4.62 7.49
N ILE A 238 -2.32 5.27 7.21
CA ILE A 238 -3.00 5.19 5.91
C ILE A 238 -2.73 6.51 5.19
N VAL A 239 -1.83 6.49 4.21
CA VAL A 239 -1.60 7.67 3.36
C VAL A 239 -2.79 7.85 2.43
N LEU A 240 -3.45 9.01 2.51
CA LEU A 240 -4.57 9.39 1.66
C LEU A 240 -4.09 10.02 0.36
N ALA A 241 -3.12 10.93 0.45
CA ALA A 241 -2.59 11.65 -0.70
C ALA A 241 -1.15 12.14 -0.45
N PHE A 242 -0.40 12.32 -1.53
CA PHE A 242 0.90 12.98 -1.52
C PHE A 242 0.80 14.29 -2.29
N LYS A 243 1.51 15.31 -1.82
CA LYS A 243 1.84 16.49 -2.62
C LYS A 243 3.25 16.33 -3.16
N VAL A 244 3.39 16.43 -4.47
CA VAL A 244 4.66 16.25 -5.16
C VAL A 244 5.08 17.50 -5.91
N GLU A 245 6.40 17.70 -6.01
CA GLU A 245 7.02 18.64 -6.94
C GLU A 245 7.16 17.98 -8.32
N LEU A 246 6.81 18.73 -9.37
CA LEU A 246 6.91 18.32 -10.76
C LEU A 246 8.22 18.81 -11.36
N ILE A 247 8.90 17.93 -12.08
CA ILE A 247 10.18 18.22 -12.71
C ILE A 247 10.00 18.80 -14.11
N THR A 248 10.92 19.66 -14.53
CA THR A 248 10.96 20.18 -15.91
C THR A 248 11.74 19.21 -16.81
N VAL A 249 11.15 18.84 -17.94
CA VAL A 249 11.72 17.94 -18.95
C VAL A 249 11.74 18.61 -20.32
N PRO A 250 12.68 18.25 -21.22
CA PRO A 250 12.61 18.68 -22.60
C PRO A 250 11.34 18.14 -23.26
N GLU A 251 10.77 18.91 -24.19
CA GLU A 251 9.56 18.50 -24.92
C GLU A 251 9.78 17.22 -25.74
N THR A 252 11.02 16.99 -26.17
CA THR A 252 11.43 15.80 -26.93
C THR A 252 12.46 15.02 -26.13
N VAL A 253 12.19 13.72 -25.97
CA VAL A 253 13.12 12.73 -25.40
C VAL A 253 13.42 11.64 -26.43
N THR A 254 14.55 10.95 -26.27
CA THR A 254 14.95 9.85 -27.17
C THR A 254 15.00 8.54 -26.40
N SER A 255 14.38 7.50 -26.96
CA SER A 255 14.47 6.13 -26.45
C SER A 255 15.05 5.22 -27.52
N PHE A 256 15.86 4.24 -27.12
CA PHE A 256 16.34 3.19 -28.01
C PHE A 256 16.30 1.82 -27.31
N ASN A 257 16.19 0.76 -28.10
CA ASN A 257 16.31 -0.62 -27.64
C ASN A 257 17.28 -1.36 -28.57
N VAL A 258 18.24 -2.08 -28.00
CA VAL A 258 19.29 -2.78 -28.73
C VAL A 258 19.39 -4.22 -28.22
N SER A 259 18.92 -5.17 -29.03
CA SER A 259 19.01 -6.60 -28.72
C SER A 259 20.36 -7.17 -29.14
N ARG A 260 20.92 -8.05 -28.31
CA ARG A 260 22.18 -8.77 -28.58
C ARG A 260 22.06 -10.21 -28.10
N THR A 261 22.51 -11.15 -28.93
CA THR A 261 22.63 -12.56 -28.54
C THR A 261 24.01 -12.84 -27.93
N SER A 262 24.18 -14.05 -27.36
CA SER A 262 25.47 -14.50 -26.83
C SER A 262 26.56 -14.48 -27.91
N GLU A 263 26.23 -14.92 -29.12
CA GLU A 263 27.11 -14.94 -30.30
C GLU A 263 27.51 -13.52 -30.75
N GLN A 264 26.72 -12.51 -30.37
CA GLN A 264 26.97 -11.10 -30.65
C GLN A 264 27.63 -10.38 -29.47
N ASN A 265 28.43 -11.09 -28.68
CA ASN A 265 29.20 -10.56 -27.55
C ASN A 265 28.36 -9.93 -26.42
N ALA A 266 27.13 -10.41 -26.19
CA ALA A 266 26.27 -9.88 -25.12
C ALA A 266 26.97 -9.86 -23.74
N THR A 267 27.71 -10.92 -23.39
CA THR A 267 28.44 -10.99 -22.11
C THR A 267 29.48 -9.88 -21.95
N GLN A 268 30.19 -9.53 -23.02
CA GLN A 268 31.19 -8.45 -23.01
C GLN A 268 30.52 -7.07 -22.86
N LEU A 269 29.35 -6.89 -23.47
CA LEU A 269 28.55 -5.67 -23.33
C LEU A 269 28.00 -5.53 -21.91
N VAL A 270 27.46 -6.59 -21.31
CA VAL A 270 27.01 -6.61 -19.92
C VAL A 270 28.17 -6.34 -18.97
N HIS A 271 29.34 -6.95 -19.21
CA HIS A 271 30.55 -6.67 -18.44
C HIS A 271 30.91 -5.18 -18.54
N ARG A 272 30.97 -4.59 -19.74
CA ARG A 272 31.26 -3.17 -19.91
C ARG A 272 30.21 -2.28 -19.25
N TRP A 273 28.93 -2.62 -19.38
CA TRP A 273 27.80 -1.89 -18.80
C TRP A 273 27.98 -1.69 -17.29
N GLN A 274 28.43 -2.71 -16.55
CA GLN A 274 28.67 -2.63 -15.10
C GLN A 274 29.67 -1.54 -14.69
N TYR A 275 30.61 -1.15 -15.57
CA TYR A 275 31.63 -0.14 -15.25
C TYR A 275 31.29 1.26 -15.74
N VAL A 276 30.32 1.39 -16.65
CA VAL A 276 30.01 2.68 -17.31
C VAL A 276 28.60 3.19 -17.05
N ALA A 277 27.62 2.31 -16.82
CA ALA A 277 26.21 2.70 -16.78
C ALA A 277 25.86 3.66 -15.64
N ASP A 278 26.61 3.60 -14.54
CA ASP A 278 26.49 4.52 -13.40
C ASP A 278 27.20 5.86 -13.63
N LYS A 279 28.12 5.94 -14.62
CA LYS A 279 29.01 7.08 -14.88
C LYS A 279 28.73 7.83 -16.19
N VAL A 280 27.85 7.31 -17.05
CA VAL A 280 27.39 8.07 -18.22
C VAL A 280 26.66 9.34 -17.79
N ASP A 281 26.51 10.28 -18.73
CA ASP A 281 25.73 11.51 -18.54
C ASP A 281 24.43 11.23 -17.77
N GLU A 282 24.08 12.09 -16.80
CA GLU A 282 22.87 11.92 -15.97
C GLU A 282 21.57 11.87 -16.78
N ASN A 283 21.56 12.47 -17.98
CA ASN A 283 20.44 12.45 -18.92
C ASN A 283 20.25 11.09 -19.62
N LEU A 284 21.18 10.15 -19.46
CA LEU A 284 21.14 8.83 -20.06
C LEU A 284 20.96 7.74 -18.99
N LEU A 285 19.87 6.98 -19.05
CA LEU A 285 19.75 5.73 -18.31
C LEU A 285 19.89 4.55 -19.26
N LEU A 286 20.85 3.66 -18.95
CA LEU A 286 21.03 2.39 -19.63
C LEU A 286 20.52 1.26 -18.73
N ARG A 287 19.45 0.58 -19.13
CA ARG A 287 18.89 -0.57 -18.43
C ARG A 287 19.11 -1.86 -19.23
N LEU A 288 19.44 -2.94 -18.52
CA LEU A 288 19.38 -4.30 -19.05
C LEU A 288 17.98 -4.89 -18.78
N SER A 289 17.46 -5.63 -19.76
CA SER A 289 16.13 -6.27 -19.72
C SER A 289 16.20 -7.68 -20.25
#